data_AF-A0A923VF27-F1
#
_entry.id   AF-A0A923VF27-F1
#
_cell.length_a   1.000
_cell.length_b   1.000
_cell.length_c   1.000
_cell.angle_alpha   90.00
_cell.angle_beta   90.00
_cell.angle_gamma   90.00
#
_symmetry.space_group_name_H-M   'P 1'
#
loop_
_entity.id
_entity.type
_entity.pdbx_description
1 polymer ?
#
loop_
_entity_poly.entity_id
_entity_poly.type
_entity_poly.pdbx_seq_one_letter_code
_entity_poly.pdbx_strand_id
1 'polypeptide(L)' 'MVRTIITPNTQTVSFNVPKEYIGKEIEVIAFTKGEGLPQKGPQKKQTSFTALAIDTKGFKFNRDEANER' A
#
# COMPACT_ATOMS: atom_id res chain seq x y z
N MET A 1 -4.70 21.92 -11.90
CA MET A 1 -4.94 20.57 -12.46
C MET A 1 -6.24 20.04 -11.87
N VAL A 2 -7.27 19.84 -12.69
CA VAL A 2 -8.55 19.29 -12.22
C VAL A 2 -8.50 17.78 -12.40
N ARG A 3 -8.70 17.02 -11.31
CA ARG A 3 -8.75 15.55 -11.34
C ARG A 3 -10.17 15.10 -11.02
N THR A 4 -10.84 14.49 -11.98
CA THR A 4 -12.17 13.92 -11.81
C THR A 4 -12.09 12.40 -11.94
N ILE A 5 -12.61 11.68 -10.95
CA ILE A 5 -12.71 10.22 -10.99
C ILE A 5 -14.14 9.90 -11.43
N ILE A 6 -14.29 9.38 -12.65
CA ILE A 6 -15.58 8.99 -13.21
C ILE A 6 -15.58 7.48 -13.38
N THR A 7 -16.60 6.81 -12.88
CA THR A 7 -16.87 5.40 -13.18
C THR A 7 -17.90 5.36 -14.31
N PRO A 8 -17.51 5.03 -15.55
CA PRO A 8 -18.45 4.97 -16.67
C PRO A 8 -19.43 3.81 -16.49
N ASN A 9 -20.74 4.10 -16.58
CA ASN A 9 -21.79 3.08 -16.66
C ASN A 9 -22.20 2.80 -18.13
N THR A 10 -21.68 3.60 -19.06
CA THR A 10 -21.94 3.54 -20.50
C THR A 10 -20.64 3.76 -21.27
N GLN A 11 -20.62 3.43 -22.56
CA GLN A 11 -19.42 3.55 -23.38
C GLN A 11 -18.97 5.01 -23.62
N THR A 12 -19.87 5.98 -23.45
CA THR A 12 -19.59 7.40 -23.64
C THR A 12 -19.52 8.13 -22.30
N VAL A 13 -18.43 8.84 -22.06
CA VAL A 13 -18.24 9.69 -20.88
C VAL A 13 -18.29 11.16 -21.30
N SER A 14 -19.19 11.92 -20.70
CA SER A 14 -19.28 13.37 -20.84
C SER A 14 -19.07 14.03 -19.48
N PHE A 15 -18.29 15.12 -19.44
CA PHE A 15 -18.05 15.89 -18.23
C PHE A 15 -18.03 17.38 -18.56
N ASN A 16 -18.49 18.20 -17.61
CA ASN A 16 -18.44 19.65 -17.75
C ASN A 16 -17.04 20.15 -17.38
N VAL A 17 -16.48 20.98 -18.25
CA VAL A 17 -15.19 21.62 -18.04
C VAL A 17 -15.43 22.99 -17.35
N PRO A 18 -14.63 23.37 -16.33
CA PRO A 18 -14.75 24.69 -15.71
C PRO A 18 -14.54 25.83 -16.70
N LYS A 19 -15.20 26.97 -16.48
CA LYS A 19 -15.17 28.14 -17.37
C LYS A 19 -13.75 28.64 -17.70
N GLU A 20 -12.81 28.45 -16.77
CA GLU A 20 -11.41 28.89 -16.88
C GLU A 20 -10.60 28.13 -17.94
N TYR A 21 -11.13 27.02 -18.45
CA TYR A 21 -10.51 26.15 -19.45
C TYR A 21 -11.17 26.26 -20.83
N ILE A 22 -12.23 27.07 -20.97
CA ILE A 22 -12.89 27.31 -22.26
C ILE A 22 -11.92 28.09 -23.17
N GLY A 23 -11.69 27.59 -24.38
CA GLY A 23 -10.79 28.21 -25.37
C GLY A 23 -9.31 27.88 -25.22
N LYS A 24 -8.96 26.93 -24.34
CA LYS A 24 -7.60 26.41 -24.17
C LYS A 24 -7.51 24.97 -24.67
N GLU A 25 -6.33 24.56 -25.11
CA GLU A 25 -6.04 23.16 -25.42
C GLU A 25 -6.02 22.35 -24.11
N ILE A 26 -6.72 21.22 -24.09
CA ILE A 26 -6.86 20.37 -22.91
C ILE A 26 -6.42 18.97 -23.30
N GLU A 27 -5.39 18.46 -22.63
CA GLU A 27 -4.98 17.06 -22.75
C GLU A 27 -5.82 16.19 -21.80
N VAL A 28 -6.43 15.13 -22.34
CA VAL A 28 -7.24 14.17 -21.58
C VAL A 28 -6.53 12.83 -21.58
N ILE A 29 -6.07 12.41 -20.41
CA ILE A 29 -5.40 11.12 -20.23
C ILE A 29 -6.30 10.21 -19.38
N ALA A 30 -6.74 9.11 -19.96
CA ALA A 30 -7.60 8.13 -19.30
C ALA A 30 -6.78 6.92 -18.86
N PHE A 31 -6.94 6.53 -17.59
CA PHE A 31 -6.35 5.31 -17.04
C PHE A 31 -7.41 4.51 -16.31
N THR A 32 -7.35 3.19 -16.43
CA THR A 32 -8.16 2.32 -15.58
C THR A 32 -7.64 2.39 -14.14
N LYS A 33 -8.55 2.37 -13.16
CA LYS A 33 -8.16 2.35 -11.75
C LYS A 33 -7.53 0.98 -11.44
N GLY A 34 -6.21 0.88 -11.57
CA GLY A 34 -5.47 -0.35 -11.30
C GLY A 34 -4.40 -0.71 -12.34
N GLU A 35 -4.32 -0.03 -13.48
CA GLU A 35 -3.17 -0.21 -14.37
C GLU A 35 -1.90 0.37 -13.75
N GLY A 36 -0.91 -0.49 -13.53
CA GLY A 36 0.38 -0.15 -12.92
C GLY A 36 0.50 -0.43 -11.42
N LEU A 37 -0.58 -0.81 -10.73
CA LEU A 37 -0.49 -1.35 -9.37
C LEU A 37 -0.80 -2.84 -9.45
N PRO A 38 0.14 -3.76 -9.13
CA PRO A 38 -0.27 -5.13 -8.89
C PRO A 38 -1.37 -5.05 -7.84
N GLN A 39 -2.54 -5.64 -8.12
CA GLN A 39 -3.57 -5.89 -7.13
C GLN A 39 -3.00 -6.84 -6.07
N LYS A 40 -2.13 -6.31 -5.20
CA LYS A 40 -1.92 -6.83 -3.88
C LYS A 40 -2.80 -5.95 -3.02
N GLY A 41 -4.05 -6.40 -2.80
CA GLY A 41 -4.77 -6.05 -1.58
C GLY A 41 -3.80 -6.18 -0.39
N PRO A 42 -3.97 -5.41 0.70
CA PRO A 42 -2.95 -5.23 1.72
C PRO A 42 -2.37 -6.57 2.14
N GLN A 43 -1.24 -6.95 1.52
CA GLN A 43 -0.51 -8.14 1.90
C GLN A 43 0.06 -7.75 3.24
N LYS A 44 -0.63 -8.18 4.31
CA LYS A 44 -0.02 -8.29 5.63
C LYS A 44 1.29 -9.02 5.38
N LYS A 45 2.39 -8.27 5.35
CA LYS A 45 3.72 -8.85 5.28
C LYS A 45 3.79 -9.72 6.53
N GLN A 46 3.62 -11.03 6.35
CA GLN A 46 3.84 -11.98 7.42
C GLN A 46 5.35 -11.94 7.65
N THR A 47 5.77 -11.07 8.57
CA THR A 47 7.14 -11.06 9.06
C THR A 47 7.31 -12.32 9.89
N SER A 48 7.90 -13.35 9.31
CA SER A 48 8.32 -14.53 10.04
C SER A 48 9.64 -14.23 10.74
N PHE A 49 9.65 -14.24 12.07
CA PHE A 49 10.89 -14.28 12.83
C PHE A 49 11.33 -15.73 12.94
N THR A 50 12.57 -16.03 12.54
CA THR A 50 13.17 -17.34 12.78
C THR A 50 13.49 -17.44 14.26
N ALA A 51 12.63 -18.11 15.03
CA ALA A 51 12.90 -18.43 16.42
C ALA A 51 13.90 -19.59 16.47
N LEU A 52 15.14 -19.29 16.87
CA LEU A 52 16.13 -20.31 17.19
C LEU A 52 15.76 -20.94 18.53
N ALA A 53 15.15 -22.13 18.49
CA ALA A 53 14.88 -22.92 19.68
C ALA A 53 16.17 -23.66 20.07
N ILE A 54 16.79 -23.24 21.18
CA ILE A 54 17.89 -23.98 21.81
C ILE A 54 17.31 -24.93 22.87
N ASP A 55 17.88 -26.13 23.00
CA ASP A 55 17.46 -27.08 24.02
C ASP A 55 17.93 -26.58 25.39
N THR A 56 16.99 -26.10 26.21
CA THR A 56 17.25 -25.58 27.56
C THR A 56 17.13 -26.66 28.64
N LYS A 57 17.01 -27.95 28.28
CA LYS A 57 16.94 -29.04 29.25
C LYS A 57 18.21 -29.07 30.10
N GLY A 58 18.07 -28.64 31.36
CA GLY A 58 19.15 -28.59 32.35
C GLY A 58 19.78 -27.21 32.54
N PHE A 59 19.41 -26.21 31.73
CA PHE A 59 19.88 -24.84 31.93
C PHE A 59 18.98 -24.13 32.96
N LYS A 60 19.57 -23.76 34.12
CA LYS A 60 18.89 -22.96 35.13
C LYS A 60 19.58 -21.61 35.21
N PHE A 61 18.85 -20.55 34.90
CA PHE A 61 19.36 -19.19 35.02
C PHE A 61 19.78 -18.93 36.47
N ASN A 62 21.08 -18.65 36.68
CA ASN A 62 21.62 -18.27 37.97
C ASN A 62 21.64 -16.75 38.10
N ARG A 63 20.79 -16.21 38.98
CA ARG A 63 20.65 -14.77 39.18
C ARG A 63 21.84 -14.17 39.92
N ASP A 64 22.50 -14.95 40.76
CA ASP A 64 23.64 -14.49 41.56
C ASP A 64 24.86 -14.25 40.65
N GLU A 65 25.17 -15.20 39.77
CA GLU A 65 26.25 -15.07 38.75
C GLU A 65 26.01 -13.90 37.78
N ALA A 66 24.76 -13.66 37.38
CA ALA A 66 24.41 -12.56 36.45
C ALA A 66 24.46 -11.16 37.09
N ASN A 67 24.46 -11.08 38.42
CA ASN A 67 24.47 -9.84 39.18
C ASN A 67 25.83 -9.53 39.83
N GLU A 68 26.82 -10.42 39.71
CA GLU A 68 28.20 -10.13 40.09
C GLU A 68 28.83 -9.17 39.07
N ARG A 69 28.86 -7.88 39.44
CA ARG A 69 29.61 -6.80 38.80
C ARG A 69 30.49 -6.11 39.81
#